data_AF-A0A352UBV7-F1
#
_entry.id   AF-A0A352UBV7-F1
#
_cell.length_a   1.000
_cell.length_b   1.000
_cell.length_c   1.000
_cell.angle_alpha   90.00
_cell.angle_beta   90.00
_cell.angle_gamma   90.00
#
_symmetry.space_group_name_H-M   'P 1'
#
loop_
_entity.id
_entity.type
_entity.pdbx_description
1 polymer ?
#
loop_
_entity_poly.entity_id
_entity_poly.type
_entity_poly.pdbx_seq_one_letter_code
_entity_poly.pdbx_strand_id
1 'polypeptide(L)'
;GGSVRGPAANCGLVGIRPSWGRVSRFGVDGASWSLDTIGPISRTVEDCAVTLGAIAGRDPRDPWTWDVPVPDYRAALTGDVSALKIGLVKEFLDPDVLGVTKPVRQGVLDAAQLLAGLGAEVEEVSLPLAPISGIASRIISSVERTSLRPEWLRERPQDFHHNTRIAFTAGELIPSQIYYKAQKLRALVRKQTLDALERYDVLAMPIDSEPATIMDMRPGVRS
;
A
#
# COMPACT_ATOMS: atom_id res chain seq x y z
N GLY A 1 -0.03 5.44 2.10
CA GLY A 1 1.07 4.52 1.75
C GLY A 1 0.92 4.06 0.32
N GLY A 2 1.95 3.48 -0.30
CA GLY A 2 1.87 3.07 -1.71
C GLY A 2 3.20 3.03 -2.46
N SER A 3 4.27 3.59 -1.90
CA SER A 3 5.56 3.86 -2.55
C SER A 3 6.32 2.66 -3.13
N VAL A 4 5.87 1.43 -2.90
CA VAL A 4 6.36 0.24 -3.62
C VAL A 4 5.42 -0.13 -4.76
N ARG A 5 4.12 -0.19 -4.49
CA ARG A 5 3.10 -0.64 -5.45
C ARG A 5 2.78 0.40 -6.54
N GLY A 6 2.68 1.68 -6.18
CA GLY A 6 2.38 2.77 -7.11
C GLY A 6 3.44 2.94 -8.21
N PRO A 7 4.74 3.13 -7.89
CA PRO A 7 5.76 3.20 -8.94
C PRO A 7 5.88 1.89 -9.72
N ALA A 8 5.65 0.73 -9.10
CA ALA A 8 5.62 -0.53 -9.83
C ALA A 8 4.48 -0.56 -10.87
N ALA A 9 3.26 -0.14 -10.49
CA ALA A 9 2.12 -0.04 -11.39
C ALA A 9 2.38 0.95 -12.54
N ASN A 10 2.93 2.12 -12.24
CA ASN A 10 3.25 3.14 -13.25
C ASN A 10 4.34 2.73 -14.24
N CYS A 11 5.21 1.78 -13.86
CA CYS A 11 6.31 1.30 -14.69
C CYS A 11 6.08 -0.09 -15.28
N GLY A 12 4.91 -0.71 -15.09
CA GLY A 12 4.63 -2.07 -15.55
C GLY A 12 5.52 -3.13 -14.90
N LEU A 13 5.84 -2.95 -13.61
CA LEU A 13 6.68 -3.84 -12.79
C LEU A 13 5.86 -4.53 -11.70
N VAL A 14 6.44 -5.56 -11.10
CA VAL A 14 5.88 -6.23 -9.91
C VAL A 14 6.42 -5.55 -8.66
N GLY A 15 5.55 -5.13 -7.75
CA GLY A 15 5.93 -4.53 -6.47
C GLY A 15 5.22 -5.19 -5.29
N ILE A 16 5.98 -5.81 -4.38
CA ILE A 16 5.42 -6.45 -3.19
C ILE A 16 5.62 -5.55 -1.98
N ARG A 17 4.51 -5.14 -1.36
CA ARG A 17 4.52 -4.63 0.01
C ARG A 17 4.12 -5.79 0.94
N PRO A 18 5.05 -6.42 1.67
CA PRO A 18 4.73 -7.57 2.51
C PRO A 18 3.89 -7.16 3.74
N SER A 19 3.53 -8.13 4.57
CA SER A 19 2.95 -7.85 5.89
C SER A 19 3.87 -6.92 6.69
N TRP A 20 3.30 -5.94 7.39
CA TRP A 20 4.06 -5.05 8.27
C TRP A 20 4.86 -5.87 9.27
N GLY A 21 6.15 -5.56 9.48
CA GLY A 21 7.06 -6.33 10.34
C GLY A 21 7.64 -7.60 9.72
N ARG A 22 7.35 -7.92 8.45
CA ARG A 22 7.99 -9.07 7.75
C ARG A 22 9.45 -8.80 7.38
N VAL A 23 9.78 -7.54 7.09
CA VAL A 23 11.11 -7.08 6.69
C VAL A 23 11.57 -6.04 7.71
N SER A 24 12.82 -6.16 8.16
CA SER A 24 13.45 -5.21 9.11
C SER A 24 13.48 -3.79 8.56
N ARG A 25 13.28 -2.82 9.45
CA ARG A 25 13.43 -1.39 9.19
C ARG A 25 14.69 -0.81 9.81
N PHE A 26 15.53 -1.65 10.43
CA PHE A 26 16.79 -1.20 10.99
C PHE A 26 17.66 -0.55 9.90
N GLY A 27 18.06 0.71 10.13
CA GLY A 27 18.84 1.49 9.16
C GLY A 27 18.01 2.20 8.06
N VAL A 28 16.69 2.04 8.05
CA VAL A 28 15.81 2.75 7.11
C VAL A 28 15.48 4.14 7.67
N ASP A 29 15.66 5.18 6.85
CA ASP A 29 15.11 6.50 7.16
C ASP A 29 13.59 6.48 6.97
N GLY A 30 12.89 6.23 8.07
CA GLY A 30 11.45 6.00 8.09
C GLY A 30 10.64 7.26 7.78
N ALA A 31 9.41 7.04 7.31
CA ALA A 31 8.40 8.07 7.11
C ALA A 31 7.22 7.94 8.08
N SER A 32 6.92 6.74 8.58
CA SER A 32 5.79 6.47 9.47
C SER A 32 6.03 5.18 10.21
N TRP A 33 6.28 5.28 11.51
CA TRP A 33 6.61 4.12 12.34
C TRP A 33 5.51 3.05 12.32
N SER A 34 4.24 3.41 12.10
CA SER A 34 3.13 2.44 12.07
C SER A 34 2.74 1.95 10.68
N LEU A 35 3.29 2.53 9.61
CA LEU A 35 2.93 2.20 8.22
C LEU A 35 4.11 1.80 7.33
N ASP A 36 5.35 2.10 7.72
CA ASP A 36 6.52 1.77 6.90
C ASP A 36 6.67 0.27 6.71
N THR A 37 6.92 -0.12 5.48
CA THR A 37 7.10 -1.53 5.11
C THR A 37 7.95 -1.60 3.86
N ILE A 38 9.07 -2.30 3.96
CA ILE A 38 10.06 -2.45 2.91
C ILE A 38 9.67 -3.68 2.10
N GLY A 39 9.81 -3.59 0.78
CA GLY A 39 9.59 -4.71 -0.10
C GLY A 39 10.14 -4.45 -1.50
N PRO A 40 10.29 -5.51 -2.31
CA PRO A 40 10.93 -5.43 -3.60
C PRO A 40 10.04 -4.83 -4.69
N ILE A 41 10.69 -4.20 -5.66
CA ILE A 41 10.15 -3.96 -7.00
C ILE A 41 11.05 -4.74 -7.96
N SER A 42 10.47 -5.53 -8.86
CA SER A 42 11.22 -6.35 -9.83
C SER A 42 10.45 -6.51 -11.14
N ARG A 43 11.13 -7.01 -12.17
CA ARG A 43 10.50 -7.26 -13.48
C ARG A 43 9.55 -8.45 -13.47
N THR A 44 9.77 -9.42 -12.58
CA THR A 44 8.98 -10.65 -12.52
C THR A 44 8.52 -10.94 -11.10
N VAL A 45 7.51 -11.80 -10.97
CA VAL A 45 7.02 -12.29 -9.68
C VAL A 45 8.09 -13.14 -8.99
N GLU A 46 8.85 -13.94 -9.75
CA GLU A 46 9.93 -14.77 -9.20
C GLU A 46 11.07 -13.93 -8.61
N ASP A 47 11.52 -12.87 -9.30
CA ASP A 47 12.56 -11.97 -8.78
C ASP A 47 12.12 -11.29 -7.48
N CYS A 48 10.84 -10.90 -7.39
CA CYS A 48 10.25 -10.39 -6.16
C CYS A 48 10.25 -11.45 -5.04
N ALA A 49 9.92 -12.71 -5.35
CA ALA A 49 9.94 -13.81 -4.38
C ALA A 49 11.35 -14.11 -3.86
N VAL A 50 12.35 -14.15 -4.76
CA VAL A 50 13.78 -14.30 -4.41
C VAL A 50 14.21 -13.16 -3.48
N THR A 51 13.95 -11.92 -3.88
CA THR A 51 14.39 -10.74 -3.12
C THR A 51 13.71 -10.67 -1.75
N LEU A 52 12.39 -10.92 -1.69
CA LEU A 52 11.66 -10.93 -0.43
C LEU A 52 12.17 -12.04 0.49
N GLY A 53 12.43 -13.24 -0.04
CA GLY A 53 13.00 -14.35 0.73
C GLY A 53 14.35 -14.01 1.35
N ALA A 54 15.17 -13.20 0.68
CA ALA A 54 16.48 -12.78 1.17
C ALA A 54 16.42 -11.69 2.25
N ILE A 55 15.42 -10.79 2.22
CA ILE A 55 15.34 -9.63 3.14
C ILE A 55 14.33 -9.82 4.28
N ALA A 56 13.42 -10.78 4.16
CA ALA A 56 12.42 -11.08 5.17
C ALA A 56 13.03 -11.84 6.36
N GLY A 57 12.40 -11.68 7.53
CA GLY A 57 12.75 -12.42 8.74
C GLY A 57 12.90 -11.53 9.96
N ARG A 58 13.08 -12.20 11.10
CA ARG A 58 13.34 -11.54 12.38
C ARG A 58 14.73 -10.91 12.37
N ASP A 59 14.80 -9.64 12.76
CA ASP A 59 16.04 -8.91 12.98
C ASP A 59 16.09 -8.45 14.45
N PRO A 60 17.03 -8.94 15.27
CA PRO A 60 17.18 -8.51 16.66
C PRO A 60 17.38 -7.00 16.85
N ARG A 61 17.78 -6.28 15.79
CA ARG A 61 17.99 -4.81 15.82
C ARG A 61 16.71 -4.03 15.51
N ASP A 62 15.66 -4.69 15.03
CA ASP A 62 14.33 -4.09 14.85
C ASP A 62 13.30 -4.88 15.68
N PRO A 63 12.89 -4.37 16.87
CA PRO A 63 11.98 -5.07 17.77
C PRO A 63 10.56 -5.24 17.21
N TRP A 64 10.27 -4.65 16.06
CA TRP A 64 8.97 -4.74 15.39
C TRP A 64 8.92 -5.81 14.30
N THR A 65 10.03 -6.51 14.06
CA THR A 65 10.01 -7.68 13.18
C THR A 65 9.26 -8.84 13.85
N TRP A 66 8.39 -9.51 13.09
CA TRP A 66 7.65 -10.65 13.62
C TRP A 66 8.55 -11.88 13.76
N ASP A 67 8.37 -12.62 14.85
CA ASP A 67 8.99 -13.92 15.07
C ASP A 67 8.19 -15.03 14.35
N VAL A 68 8.13 -14.92 13.02
CA VAL A 68 7.43 -15.87 12.15
C VAL A 68 8.40 -16.36 11.08
N PRO A 69 8.57 -17.68 10.88
CA PRO A 69 9.43 -18.22 9.84
C PRO A 69 9.16 -17.60 8.47
N VAL A 70 10.21 -17.44 7.67
CA VAL A 70 10.11 -17.01 6.28
C VAL A 70 9.83 -18.26 5.44
N PRO A 71 8.67 -18.35 4.76
CA PRO A 71 8.39 -19.48 3.89
C PRO A 71 9.22 -19.38 2.60
N ASP A 72 9.36 -20.51 1.90
CA ASP A 72 9.90 -20.49 0.54
C ASP A 72 8.86 -19.94 -0.43
N TYR A 73 8.95 -18.64 -0.71
CA TYR A 73 8.05 -17.95 -1.63
C TYR A 73 8.12 -18.48 -3.06
N ARG A 74 9.28 -19.01 -3.49
CA ARG A 74 9.46 -19.51 -4.87
C ARG A 74 8.78 -20.85 -5.05
N ALA A 75 8.83 -21.71 -4.03
CA ALA A 75 8.11 -22.99 -4.05
C ALA A 75 6.58 -22.81 -4.20
N ALA A 76 6.02 -21.66 -3.82
CA ALA A 76 4.61 -21.34 -4.00
C ALA A 76 4.24 -20.87 -5.42
N LEU A 77 5.21 -20.63 -6.31
CA LEU A 77 4.97 -20.20 -7.70
C LEU A 77 4.63 -21.37 -8.62
N THR A 78 3.58 -22.13 -8.26
CA THR A 78 3.13 -23.31 -9.01
C THR A 78 2.41 -22.96 -10.32
N GLY A 79 1.91 -21.71 -10.42
CA GLY A 79 1.05 -21.27 -11.51
C GLY A 79 -0.40 -21.75 -11.40
N ASP A 80 -0.72 -22.57 -10.40
CA ASP A 80 -2.08 -23.04 -10.13
C ASP A 80 -2.81 -22.05 -9.22
N VAL A 81 -3.92 -21.52 -9.74
CA VAL A 81 -4.81 -20.58 -9.04
C VAL A 81 -6.20 -21.14 -8.83
N SER A 82 -6.45 -22.40 -9.23
CA SER A 82 -7.79 -23.00 -9.26
C SER A 82 -8.44 -23.15 -7.88
N ALA A 83 -7.63 -23.20 -6.82
CA ALA A 83 -8.11 -23.27 -5.45
C ALA A 83 -8.42 -21.89 -4.82
N LEU A 84 -8.13 -20.78 -5.51
CA LEU A 84 -8.27 -19.43 -4.92
C LEU A 84 -9.69 -18.88 -5.06
N LYS A 85 -10.20 -18.34 -3.95
CA LYS A 85 -11.37 -17.45 -3.91
C LYS A 85 -10.93 -16.00 -3.89
N ILE A 86 -11.27 -15.25 -4.94
CA ILE A 86 -10.85 -13.88 -5.17
C ILE A 86 -12.06 -12.94 -5.01
N GLY A 87 -11.99 -12.07 -4.02
CA GLY A 87 -12.98 -11.01 -3.80
C GLY A 87 -12.60 -9.74 -4.56
N LEU A 88 -13.35 -9.40 -5.61
CA LEU A 88 -13.17 -8.17 -6.37
C LEU A 88 -13.87 -6.99 -5.67
N VAL A 89 -13.09 -6.03 -5.17
CA VAL A 89 -13.62 -4.94 -4.33
C VAL A 89 -14.35 -3.91 -5.19
N LYS A 90 -15.68 -3.98 -5.19
CA LYS A 90 -16.52 -3.21 -6.13
C LYS A 90 -16.40 -1.69 -5.94
N GLU A 91 -16.22 -1.21 -4.71
CA GLU A 91 -16.09 0.23 -4.42
C GLU A 91 -14.85 0.83 -5.09
N PHE A 92 -13.81 0.04 -5.38
CA PHE A 92 -12.62 0.52 -6.08
C PHE A 92 -12.71 0.39 -7.61
N LEU A 93 -13.75 -0.26 -8.13
CA LEU A 93 -14.05 -0.30 -9.56
C LEU A 93 -15.14 0.69 -9.96
N ASP A 94 -15.73 1.38 -9.00
CA ASP A 94 -16.74 2.39 -9.21
C ASP A 94 -16.09 3.75 -9.54
N PRO A 95 -16.29 4.29 -10.75
CA PRO A 95 -15.78 5.60 -11.13
C PRO A 95 -16.26 6.74 -10.23
N ASP A 96 -17.45 6.64 -9.64
CA ASP A 96 -18.01 7.68 -8.76
C ASP A 96 -17.39 7.66 -7.36
N VAL A 97 -16.73 6.56 -6.99
CA VAL A 97 -16.09 6.39 -5.68
C VAL A 97 -14.58 6.67 -5.76
N LEU A 98 -13.87 6.03 -6.70
CA LEU A 98 -12.41 6.12 -6.79
C LEU A 98 -11.94 7.03 -7.95
N GLY A 99 -12.84 7.49 -8.81
CA GLY A 99 -12.43 8.19 -10.05
C GLY A 99 -11.68 7.26 -11.01
N VAL A 100 -11.92 5.95 -10.94
CA VAL A 100 -11.18 4.97 -11.75
C VAL A 100 -11.49 5.17 -13.24
N THR A 101 -10.43 5.35 -14.02
CA THR A 101 -10.53 5.53 -15.47
C THR A 101 -10.93 4.21 -16.14
N LYS A 102 -11.60 4.32 -17.30
CA LYS A 102 -12.04 3.15 -18.08
C LYS A 102 -10.91 2.15 -18.38
N PRO A 103 -9.68 2.56 -18.79
CA PRO A 103 -8.60 1.62 -19.08
C PRO A 103 -8.15 0.83 -17.85
N VAL A 104 -8.03 1.49 -16.68
CA VAL A 104 -7.66 0.82 -15.42
C VAL A 104 -8.74 -0.16 -15.00
N ARG A 105 -10.00 0.28 -15.00
CA ARG A 105 -11.14 -0.57 -14.66
C ARG A 105 -11.20 -1.80 -15.56
N GLN A 106 -11.03 -1.62 -16.86
CA GLN A 106 -11.03 -2.73 -17.82
C GLN A 106 -9.87 -3.70 -17.57
N GLY A 107 -8.65 -3.20 -17.34
CA GLY A 107 -7.50 -4.06 -17.06
C GLY A 107 -7.67 -4.95 -15.82
N VAL A 108 -8.31 -4.43 -14.77
CA VAL A 108 -8.63 -5.26 -13.59
C VAL A 108 -9.69 -6.31 -13.91
N LEU A 109 -10.73 -5.96 -14.68
CA LEU A 109 -11.78 -6.90 -15.09
C LEU A 109 -11.25 -7.99 -16.02
N ASP A 110 -10.37 -7.65 -16.95
CA ASP A 110 -9.72 -8.59 -17.86
C ASP A 110 -8.83 -9.58 -17.09
N ALA A 111 -8.08 -9.09 -16.10
CA ALA A 111 -7.28 -9.94 -15.21
C ALA A 111 -8.15 -10.87 -14.36
N ALA A 112 -9.27 -10.36 -13.81
CA ALA A 112 -10.24 -11.16 -13.08
C ALA A 112 -10.86 -12.27 -13.94
N GLN A 113 -11.24 -11.94 -15.18
CA GLN A 113 -11.78 -12.91 -16.14
C GLN A 113 -10.74 -13.97 -16.53
N LEU A 114 -9.48 -13.58 -16.73
CA LEU A 114 -8.39 -14.52 -17.00
C LEU A 114 -8.19 -15.50 -15.82
N LEU A 115 -8.17 -15.00 -14.59
CA LEU A 115 -8.02 -15.85 -13.39
C LEU A 115 -9.21 -16.80 -13.23
N ALA A 116 -10.42 -16.35 -13.51
CA ALA A 116 -11.60 -17.22 -13.55
C ALA A 116 -11.48 -18.31 -14.63
N GLY A 117 -10.98 -17.96 -15.83
CA GLY A 117 -10.71 -18.92 -16.90
C GLY A 117 -9.62 -19.95 -16.56
N LEU A 118 -8.72 -19.62 -15.63
CA LEU A 118 -7.70 -20.52 -15.07
C LEU A 118 -8.22 -21.34 -13.87
N GLY A 119 -9.50 -21.19 -13.50
CA GLY A 119 -10.19 -22.00 -12.50
C GLY A 119 -10.38 -21.34 -11.13
N ALA A 120 -9.91 -20.11 -10.92
CA ALA A 120 -10.17 -19.40 -9.66
C ALA A 120 -11.65 -19.01 -9.53
N GLU A 121 -12.17 -19.00 -8.31
CA GLU A 121 -13.50 -18.46 -8.01
C GLU A 121 -13.38 -16.95 -7.85
N VAL A 122 -14.10 -16.17 -8.66
CA VAL A 122 -14.04 -14.70 -8.63
C VAL A 122 -15.43 -14.12 -8.41
N GLU A 123 -15.59 -13.39 -7.31
CA GLU A 123 -16.86 -12.78 -6.94
C GLU A 123 -16.67 -11.31 -6.56
N GLU A 124 -17.68 -10.48 -6.82
CA GLU A 124 -17.69 -9.11 -6.30
C GLU A 124 -17.95 -9.10 -4.79
N VAL A 125 -17.16 -8.30 -4.07
CA VAL A 125 -17.33 -8.08 -2.63
C VAL A 125 -17.51 -6.59 -2.34
N SER A 126 -18.46 -6.28 -1.47
CA SER A 126 -18.68 -4.92 -0.96
C SER A 126 -17.87 -4.69 0.30
N LEU A 127 -17.01 -3.68 0.25
CA LEU A 127 -16.20 -3.19 1.34
C LEU A 127 -16.44 -1.68 1.51
N PRO A 128 -17.57 -1.25 2.10
CA PRO A 128 -17.99 0.16 2.11
C PRO A 128 -17.02 1.10 2.84
N LEU A 129 -16.20 0.60 3.76
CA LEU A 129 -15.15 1.39 4.41
C LEU A 129 -13.81 1.40 3.64
N ALA A 130 -13.67 0.67 2.54
CA ALA A 130 -12.41 0.66 1.78
C ALA A 130 -12.03 2.04 1.22
N PRO A 131 -12.96 2.87 0.70
CA PRO A 131 -12.64 4.20 0.20
C PRO A 131 -12.05 5.15 1.26
N ILE A 132 -12.44 5.01 2.53
CA ILE A 132 -11.91 5.87 3.61
C ILE A 132 -10.50 5.46 4.09
N SER A 133 -9.97 4.32 3.62
CA SER A 133 -8.64 3.83 4.00
C SER A 133 -7.52 4.80 3.61
N GLY A 134 -7.63 5.42 2.43
CA GLY A 134 -6.69 6.42 1.93
C GLY A 134 -6.64 7.66 2.83
N ILE A 135 -7.81 8.16 3.25
CA ILE A 135 -7.95 9.30 4.16
C ILE A 135 -7.30 8.99 5.51
N ALA A 136 -7.63 7.84 6.10
CA ALA A 136 -7.05 7.42 7.38
C ALA A 136 -5.52 7.29 7.29
N SER A 137 -5.00 6.61 6.26
CA SER A 137 -3.55 6.46 6.04
C SER A 137 -2.85 7.80 5.81
N ARG A 138 -3.46 8.74 5.08
CA ARG A 138 -2.87 10.05 4.81
C ARG A 138 -2.77 10.88 6.08
N ILE A 139 -3.81 10.93 6.92
CA ILE A 139 -3.79 11.64 8.20
C ILE A 139 -2.71 11.06 9.12
N ILE A 140 -2.69 9.73 9.28
CA ILE A 140 -1.72 9.04 10.15
C ILE A 140 -0.29 9.33 9.69
N SER A 141 0.00 9.12 8.39
CA SER A 141 1.34 9.35 7.85
C SER A 141 1.76 10.82 7.89
N SER A 142 0.86 11.79 7.70
CA SER A 142 1.19 13.20 7.82
C SER A 142 1.66 13.59 9.22
N VAL A 143 1.02 13.05 10.26
CA VAL A 143 1.39 13.32 11.66
C VAL A 143 2.65 12.57 12.08
N GLU A 144 2.75 11.29 11.74
CA GLU A 144 3.90 10.48 12.13
C GLU A 144 5.19 10.95 11.48
N ARG A 145 5.13 11.36 10.20
CA ARG A 145 6.32 11.75 9.43
C ARG A 145 7.04 12.95 10.01
N THR A 146 6.30 13.96 10.47
CA THR A 146 6.88 15.17 11.08
C THR A 146 7.41 14.89 12.48
N SER A 147 6.86 13.88 13.17
CA SER A 147 7.25 13.51 14.53
C SER A 147 8.57 12.72 14.60
N LEU A 148 9.05 12.16 13.48
CA LEU A 148 10.29 11.36 13.45
C LEU A 148 11.56 12.22 13.53
N ARG A 149 11.57 13.39 12.86
CA ARG A 149 12.70 14.33 12.80
C ARG A 149 12.24 15.79 12.87
N PRO A 150 11.52 16.19 13.93
CA PRO A 150 10.91 17.51 14.02
C PRO A 150 11.96 18.64 14.02
N GLU A 151 13.18 18.37 14.46
CA GLU A 151 14.29 19.32 14.47
C GLU A 151 14.69 19.77 13.06
N TRP A 152 14.65 18.88 12.05
CA TRP A 152 15.00 19.24 10.68
C TRP A 152 14.03 20.24 10.07
N LEU A 153 12.74 20.11 10.37
CA LEU A 153 11.74 21.04 9.85
C LEU A 153 11.86 22.44 10.50
N ARG A 154 12.29 22.51 11.76
CA ARG A 154 12.48 23.78 12.48
C ARG A 154 13.80 24.47 12.13
N GLU A 155 14.88 23.72 12.08
CA GLU A 155 16.25 24.26 12.00
C GLU A 155 16.80 24.28 10.57
N ARG A 156 16.33 23.37 9.71
CA ARG A 156 16.79 23.22 8.32
C ARG A 156 15.63 23.15 7.30
N PRO A 157 14.58 24.00 7.41
CA PRO A 157 13.43 23.94 6.51
C PRO A 157 13.81 24.11 5.03
N GLN A 158 14.88 24.87 4.73
CA GLN A 158 15.35 25.11 3.37
C GLN A 158 15.92 23.87 2.67
N ASP A 159 16.27 22.83 3.42
CA ASP A 159 16.83 21.60 2.85
C ASP A 159 15.74 20.68 2.27
N PHE A 160 14.48 20.92 2.62
CA PHE A 160 13.35 20.23 2.02
C PHE A 160 12.95 20.88 0.70
N HIS A 161 12.60 20.06 -0.28
CA HIS A 161 11.90 20.52 -1.48
C HIS A 161 10.62 21.28 -1.09
N HIS A 162 10.28 22.33 -1.86
CA HIS A 162 9.20 23.27 -1.54
C HIS A 162 7.88 22.59 -1.12
N ASN A 163 7.39 21.64 -1.91
CA ASN A 163 6.14 20.93 -1.62
C ASN A 163 6.24 20.02 -0.40
N THR A 164 7.40 19.39 -0.19
CA THR A 164 7.66 18.55 0.97
C THR A 164 7.62 19.37 2.25
N ARG A 165 8.27 20.53 2.25
CA ARG A 165 8.22 21.47 3.38
C ARG A 165 6.78 21.88 3.70
N ILE A 166 6.01 22.31 2.70
CA ILE A 166 4.60 22.70 2.89
C ILE A 166 3.80 21.54 3.48
N ALA A 167 3.90 20.34 2.90
CA ALA A 167 3.16 19.18 3.36
C ALA A 167 3.50 18.78 4.81
N PHE A 168 4.78 18.90 5.20
CA PHE A 168 5.23 18.57 6.55
C PHE A 168 4.79 19.64 7.55
N THR A 169 4.96 20.93 7.25
CA THR A 169 4.48 22.01 8.11
C THR A 169 2.96 21.92 8.31
N ALA A 170 2.19 21.60 7.26
CA ALA A 170 0.76 21.36 7.40
C ALA A 170 0.44 20.13 8.29
N GLY A 171 1.28 19.09 8.22
CA GLY A 171 1.17 17.90 9.07
C GLY A 171 1.33 18.21 10.57
N GLU A 172 2.21 19.14 10.94
CA GLU A 172 2.38 19.59 12.34
C GLU A 172 1.14 20.30 12.91
N LEU A 173 0.29 20.86 12.05
CA LEU A 173 -0.92 21.57 12.47
C LEU A 173 -2.13 20.65 12.67
N ILE A 174 -2.01 19.35 12.40
CA ILE A 174 -3.13 18.40 12.53
C ILE A 174 -3.43 18.18 14.02
N PRO A 175 -4.66 18.49 14.50
CA PRO A 175 -5.01 18.28 15.91
C PRO A 175 -5.00 16.80 16.30
N SER A 176 -4.62 16.52 17.54
CA SER A 176 -4.55 15.14 18.07
C SER A 176 -5.89 14.39 17.99
N GLN A 177 -7.02 15.09 18.07
CA GLN A 177 -8.36 14.52 17.92
C GLN A 177 -8.60 13.98 16.50
N ILE A 178 -8.02 14.61 15.47
CA ILE A 178 -8.10 14.15 14.08
C ILE A 178 -7.26 12.89 13.90
N TYR A 179 -6.04 12.87 14.43
CA TYR A 179 -5.21 11.67 14.47
C TYR A 179 -5.90 10.51 15.19
N TYR A 180 -6.49 10.76 16.37
CA TYR A 180 -7.24 9.75 17.13
C TYR A 180 -8.44 9.20 16.35
N LYS A 181 -9.20 10.05 15.66
CA LYS A 181 -10.29 9.61 14.77
C LYS A 181 -9.75 8.75 13.62
N ALA A 182 -8.63 9.12 12.99
CA ALA A 182 -8.02 8.32 11.94
C ALA A 182 -7.58 6.93 12.44
N GLN A 183 -7.09 6.82 13.67
CA GLN A 183 -6.78 5.52 14.28
C GLN A 183 -8.02 4.64 14.47
N LYS A 184 -9.18 5.23 14.83
CA LYS A 184 -10.45 4.50 14.88
C LYS A 184 -10.89 4.03 13.50
N LEU A 185 -10.80 4.90 12.48
CA LEU A 185 -11.10 4.52 11.10
C LEU A 185 -10.20 3.37 10.63
N ARG A 186 -8.88 3.44 10.92
CA ARG A 186 -7.95 2.34 10.64
C ARG A 186 -8.41 1.02 11.27
N ALA A 187 -8.88 1.04 12.52
CA ALA A 187 -9.38 -0.16 13.20
C ALA A 187 -10.63 -0.73 12.52
N LEU A 188 -11.57 0.13 12.11
CA LEU A 188 -12.80 -0.28 11.42
C LEU A 188 -12.51 -0.86 10.03
N VAL A 189 -11.66 -0.18 9.24
CA VAL A 189 -11.21 -0.66 7.93
C VAL A 189 -10.51 -2.02 8.08
N ARG A 190 -9.58 -2.13 9.03
CA ARG A 190 -8.88 -3.39 9.30
C ARG A 190 -9.86 -4.51 9.65
N LYS A 191 -10.84 -4.26 10.52
CA LYS A 191 -11.84 -5.27 10.88
C LYS A 191 -12.59 -5.74 9.64
N GLN A 192 -13.13 -4.82 8.84
CA GLN A 192 -13.87 -5.16 7.63
C GLN A 192 -13.02 -5.95 6.62
N THR A 193 -11.74 -5.58 6.45
CA THR A 193 -10.81 -6.33 5.58
C THR A 193 -10.58 -7.75 6.11
N LEU A 194 -10.38 -7.92 7.43
CA LEU A 194 -10.18 -9.24 8.02
C LEU A 194 -11.43 -10.10 7.93
N ASP A 195 -12.62 -9.55 8.21
CA ASP A 195 -13.89 -10.26 8.05
C ASP A 195 -14.10 -10.72 6.59
N ALA A 196 -13.61 -9.95 5.60
CA ALA A 196 -13.66 -10.36 4.21
C ALA A 196 -12.67 -11.49 3.89
N LEU A 197 -11.48 -11.47 4.49
CA LEU A 197 -10.46 -12.52 4.34
C LEU A 197 -10.81 -13.83 5.06
N GLU A 198 -11.88 -13.86 5.86
CA GLU A 198 -12.48 -15.13 6.33
C GLU A 198 -13.23 -15.88 5.21
N ARG A 199 -13.62 -15.18 4.13
CA ARG A 199 -14.39 -15.71 3.00
C ARG A 199 -13.59 -15.83 1.71
N TYR A 200 -12.62 -14.94 1.51
CA TYR A 200 -11.79 -14.87 0.31
C TYR A 200 -10.33 -15.05 0.69
N ASP A 201 -9.57 -15.76 -0.15
CA ASP A 201 -8.12 -15.91 0.03
C ASP A 201 -7.37 -14.62 -0.34
N VAL A 202 -7.87 -13.91 -1.35
CA VAL A 202 -7.27 -12.68 -1.88
C VAL A 202 -8.35 -11.67 -2.21
N LEU A 203 -8.06 -10.38 -1.95
CA LEU A 203 -8.88 -9.27 -2.41
C LEU A 203 -8.20 -8.58 -3.61
N ALA A 204 -8.92 -8.45 -4.72
CA ALA A 204 -8.45 -7.82 -5.94
C ALA A 204 -9.02 -6.40 -6.08
N MET A 205 -8.15 -5.45 -6.47
CA MET A 205 -8.49 -4.04 -6.66
C MET A 205 -7.42 -3.35 -7.54
N PRO A 206 -7.74 -2.23 -8.22
CA PRO A 206 -6.73 -1.41 -8.86
C PRO A 206 -5.72 -0.85 -7.84
N ILE A 207 -4.48 -0.62 -8.29
CA ILE A 207 -3.44 0.03 -7.46
C ILE A 207 -3.65 1.56 -7.43
N ASP A 208 -3.91 2.15 -8.60
CA ASP A 208 -4.16 3.57 -8.80
C ASP A 208 -5.44 3.76 -9.64
N SER A 209 -6.05 4.95 -9.60
CA SER A 209 -7.28 5.24 -10.34
C SER A 209 -7.05 5.52 -11.83
N GLU A 210 -5.82 5.85 -12.21
CA GLU A 210 -5.43 6.22 -13.57
C GLU A 210 -4.04 5.67 -13.92
N PRO A 211 -3.71 5.52 -15.21
CA PRO A 211 -2.35 5.19 -15.64
C PRO A 211 -1.36 6.32 -15.30
N ALA A 212 -0.06 6.04 -15.47
CA ALA A 212 0.99 7.04 -15.27
C ALA A 212 0.67 8.35 -16.02
N THR A 213 0.61 9.45 -15.26
CA THR A 213 0.30 10.77 -15.77
C THR A 213 1.55 11.51 -16.24
N ILE A 214 1.35 12.54 -17.07
CA ILE A 214 2.45 13.43 -17.49
C ILE A 214 2.87 14.25 -16.28
N MET A 215 4.18 14.27 -16.01
CA MET A 215 4.75 15.03 -14.90
C MET A 215 4.51 16.53 -15.07
N ASP A 216 3.83 17.16 -14.11
CA ASP A 216 3.73 18.62 -14.05
C ASP A 216 4.98 19.19 -13.40
N MET A 217 5.85 19.80 -14.21
CA MET A 217 7.11 20.38 -13.76
C MET A 217 6.95 21.74 -13.07
N ARG A 218 5.73 22.27 -12.98
CA ARG A 218 5.48 23.58 -12.35
C ARG A 218 5.45 23.45 -10.83
N PRO A 219 6.27 24.21 -10.08
CA PRO A 219 6.19 24.24 -8.63
C PRO A 219 4.79 24.71 -8.16
N GLY A 220 4.19 23.99 -7.21
CA GLY A 220 2.93 24.37 -6.60
C GLY A 220 2.22 23.22 -5.87
N VAL A 221 1.16 23.52 -5.13
CA VAL A 221 0.38 22.53 -4.35
C VAL A 221 -0.37 21.51 -5.24
N ARG A 222 -0.41 21.75 -6.56
CA ARG A 222 -1.08 20.90 -7.55
C ARG A 222 -0.18 19.83 -8.19
N SER A 223 1.13 19.88 -7.99
CA SER A 223 2.08 18.87 -8.50
C SER A 223 2.19 17.68 -7.57
#